data_AF-A0A952CR37-F1
#
_entry.id   AF-A0A952CR37-F1
#
_cell.length_a   1.000
_cell.length_b   1.000
_cell.length_c   1.000
_cell.angle_alpha   90.00
_cell.angle_beta   90.00
_cell.angle_gamma   90.00
#
_symmetry.space_group_name_H-M   'P 1'
#
loop_
_entity.id
_entity.type
_entity.pdbx_description
1 polymer ?
#
loop_
_entity_poly.entity_id
_entity_poly.type
_entity_poly.pdbx_seq_one_letter_code
_entity_poly.pdbx_strand_id
1 'polypeptide(L)'
;MRILVAVAAVAAVLVVAGAALWALGVGPFERAPKEPPRPSLFDAGVVADPAAVSAAIAAGADLHARDADGYTALMAAVRGNAPTATLDALLAAGAGIDDVTANGSTALMLAAAAGTPAQVIHLLNAGADPTRVDVEGRHAAELARQNATVRTSGVFPRLVEAAERPFRAGWPSGYVVPVTGATISSRRSHLPGAPRAYRNGYHEGFDFYNGTVSVDIGYGTPILAVADGVVVRADHDYVENDQAAYDALIAEASRGLDTPPDVLDRLRGRQVWVRHAGGFVTRYAHLAAVAEGATVGSAVRQGDVIGTTGNSGTIEAAQGTHDDPHPHVEVWRPDGTFLGSGMEPEEIWALAAQVFGTAALPPYHD
;
A
#
# COMPACT_ATOMS: atom_id res chain seq x y z
N MET A 1 -60.32 -26.22 -31.60
CA MET A 1 -59.39 -26.86 -32.56
C MET A 1 -58.20 -25.99 -32.97
N ARG A 2 -58.29 -24.65 -33.03
CA ARG A 2 -57.18 -23.78 -33.48
C ARG A 2 -56.05 -23.54 -32.46
N ILE A 3 -56.33 -23.64 -31.15
CA ILE A 3 -55.32 -23.40 -30.09
C ILE A 3 -54.43 -24.63 -29.86
N LEU A 4 -54.97 -25.85 -29.95
CA LEU A 4 -54.18 -27.09 -29.81
C LEU A 4 -53.14 -27.27 -30.93
N VAL A 5 -53.46 -26.85 -32.17
CA VAL A 5 -52.53 -26.96 -33.30
C VAL A 5 -51.36 -25.97 -33.16
N ALA A 6 -51.61 -24.78 -32.60
CA ALA A 6 -50.56 -23.78 -32.37
C ALA A 6 -49.57 -24.20 -31.26
N VAL A 7 -50.07 -24.79 -30.16
CA VAL A 7 -49.21 -25.29 -29.07
C VAL A 7 -48.39 -26.50 -29.53
N ALA A 8 -48.96 -27.40 -30.32
CA ALA A 8 -48.24 -28.52 -30.90
C ALA A 8 -47.14 -28.08 -31.90
N ALA A 9 -47.41 -27.04 -32.70
CA ALA A 9 -46.43 -26.50 -33.65
C ALA A 9 -45.24 -25.81 -32.94
N VAL A 10 -45.48 -25.07 -31.86
CA VAL A 10 -44.41 -24.42 -31.07
C VAL A 10 -43.56 -25.45 -30.33
N ALA A 11 -44.18 -26.50 -29.76
CA ALA A 11 -43.45 -27.59 -29.12
C ALA A 11 -42.59 -28.39 -30.12
N ALA A 12 -43.09 -28.65 -31.33
CA ALA A 12 -42.32 -29.34 -32.37
C ALA A 12 -41.11 -28.52 -32.86
N VAL A 13 -41.23 -27.20 -32.98
CA VAL A 13 -40.10 -26.33 -33.38
C VAL A 13 -39.00 -26.28 -32.30
N LEU A 14 -39.37 -26.29 -31.02
CA LEU A 14 -38.39 -26.30 -29.92
C LEU A 14 -37.65 -27.63 -29.79
N VAL A 15 -38.31 -28.76 -30.07
CA VAL A 15 -37.67 -30.10 -30.07
C VAL A 15 -36.70 -30.25 -31.25
N VAL A 16 -37.06 -29.73 -32.44
CA VAL A 16 -36.17 -29.77 -33.61
C VAL A 16 -34.96 -28.84 -33.43
N ALA A 17 -35.13 -27.66 -32.81
CA ALA A 17 -34.02 -26.77 -32.49
C ALA A 17 -33.05 -27.37 -31.45
N GLY A 18 -33.59 -28.02 -30.41
CA GLY A 18 -32.77 -28.73 -29.41
C GLY A 18 -32.01 -29.92 -29.97
N ALA A 19 -32.60 -30.68 -30.91
CA ALA A 19 -31.95 -31.80 -31.57
C ALA A 19 -30.88 -31.37 -32.59
N ALA A 20 -31.07 -30.23 -33.27
CA ALA A 20 -30.08 -29.67 -34.20
C ALA A 20 -28.81 -29.16 -33.50
N LEU A 21 -28.94 -28.64 -32.27
CA LEU A 21 -27.79 -28.26 -31.42
C LEU A 21 -26.96 -29.48 -30.96
N TRP A 22 -27.60 -30.63 -30.73
CA TRP A 22 -26.92 -31.89 -30.40
C TRP A 22 -26.07 -32.43 -31.57
N ALA A 23 -26.57 -32.32 -32.81
CA ALA A 23 -25.85 -32.77 -34.01
C ALA A 23 -24.63 -31.89 -34.36
N LEU A 24 -24.56 -30.67 -33.81
CA LEU A 24 -23.43 -29.73 -33.96
C LEU A 24 -22.43 -29.80 -32.79
N GLY A 25 -22.58 -30.76 -31.87
CA GLY A 25 -21.65 -30.94 -30.74
C GLY A 25 -21.81 -29.92 -29.62
N VAL A 26 -22.87 -29.09 -29.65
CA VAL A 26 -23.16 -28.11 -28.60
C VAL A 26 -24.05 -28.80 -27.56
N GLY A 27 -23.42 -29.54 -26.65
CA GLY A 27 -24.09 -30.14 -25.49
C GLY A 27 -24.73 -29.08 -24.58
N PRO A 28 -25.59 -29.49 -23.62
CA PRO A 28 -26.11 -28.54 -22.64
C PRO A 28 -24.93 -27.83 -21.98
N PHE A 29 -24.96 -26.49 -21.94
CA PHE A 29 -23.95 -25.68 -21.26
C PHE A 29 -23.70 -26.31 -19.88
N GLU A 30 -22.57 -27.00 -19.73
CA GLU A 30 -22.10 -27.37 -18.40
C GLU A 30 -21.98 -26.05 -17.65
N ARG A 31 -22.80 -25.92 -16.60
CA ARG A 31 -22.70 -24.77 -15.72
C ARG A 31 -21.26 -24.79 -15.23
N ALA A 32 -20.48 -23.77 -15.59
CA ALA A 32 -19.11 -23.65 -15.14
C ALA A 32 -19.07 -24.00 -13.64
N PRO A 33 -18.16 -24.88 -13.19
CA PRO A 33 -18.14 -25.30 -11.81
C PRO A 33 -18.16 -24.06 -10.94
N LYS A 34 -19.06 -24.03 -9.95
CA LYS A 34 -19.13 -22.92 -8.99
C LYS A 34 -17.72 -22.76 -8.43
N GLU A 35 -17.11 -21.59 -8.65
CA GLU A 35 -15.78 -21.31 -8.09
C GLU A 35 -15.79 -21.73 -6.62
N PRO A 36 -14.76 -22.47 -6.17
CA PRO A 36 -14.66 -22.80 -4.76
C PRO A 36 -14.75 -21.49 -3.95
N PRO A 37 -15.39 -21.52 -2.76
CA PRO A 37 -15.43 -20.33 -1.93
C PRO A 37 -14.01 -19.80 -1.75
N ARG A 38 -13.82 -18.49 -1.95
CA ARG A 38 -12.50 -17.87 -1.79
C ARG A 38 -12.00 -18.19 -0.38
N PRO A 39 -10.76 -18.69 -0.21
CA PRO A 39 -10.24 -18.99 1.11
C PRO A 39 -10.18 -17.71 1.95
N SER A 40 -10.41 -17.80 3.26
CA SER A 40 -10.30 -16.65 4.14
C SER A 40 -8.83 -16.44 4.54
N LEU A 41 -8.33 -15.20 4.51
CA LEU A 41 -7.00 -14.93 5.05
C LEU A 41 -6.96 -15.21 6.56
N PHE A 42 -8.11 -15.10 7.23
CA PHE A 42 -8.26 -15.47 8.64
C PHE A 42 -7.84 -16.92 8.89
N ASP A 43 -8.29 -17.86 8.06
CA ASP A 43 -7.96 -19.29 8.20
C ASP A 43 -6.45 -19.52 8.01
N ALA A 44 -5.83 -18.82 7.05
CA ALA A 44 -4.38 -18.87 6.86
C ALA A 44 -3.60 -18.30 8.06
N GLY A 45 -4.11 -17.22 8.67
CA GLY A 45 -3.56 -16.66 9.91
C GLY A 45 -3.62 -17.65 11.08
N VAL A 46 -4.72 -18.42 11.20
CA VAL A 46 -4.87 -19.49 12.19
C VAL A 46 -3.89 -20.64 11.97
N VAL A 47 -3.60 -20.99 10.71
CA VAL A 47 -2.61 -22.03 10.36
C VAL A 47 -1.19 -21.63 10.76
N ALA A 48 -0.92 -20.33 10.89
CA ALA A 48 0.36 -19.78 11.33
C ALA A 48 1.56 -20.10 10.42
N ASP A 49 1.34 -20.36 9.13
CA ASP A 49 2.36 -20.71 8.14
C ASP A 49 2.44 -19.63 7.02
N PRO A 50 3.62 -19.03 6.75
CA PRO A 50 3.77 -18.07 5.66
C PRO A 50 3.37 -18.63 4.30
N ALA A 51 3.60 -19.92 4.04
CA ALA A 51 3.23 -20.55 2.77
C ALA A 51 1.70 -20.63 2.60
N ALA A 52 0.97 -20.88 3.70
CA ALA A 52 -0.49 -20.86 3.70
C ALA A 52 -1.03 -19.44 3.42
N VAL A 53 -0.38 -18.41 3.98
CA VAL A 53 -0.70 -17.00 3.71
C VAL A 53 -0.50 -16.69 2.23
N SER A 54 0.67 -17.02 1.65
CA SER A 54 0.93 -16.82 0.22
C SER A 54 -0.07 -17.56 -0.68
N ALA A 55 -0.42 -18.80 -0.34
CA ALA A 55 -1.39 -19.58 -1.09
C ALA A 55 -2.80 -18.96 -1.04
N ALA A 56 -3.23 -18.49 0.14
CA ALA A 56 -4.52 -17.83 0.30
C ALA A 56 -4.60 -16.52 -0.51
N ILE A 57 -3.54 -15.71 -0.49
CA ILE A 57 -3.44 -14.48 -1.28
C ILE A 57 -3.53 -14.79 -2.78
N ALA A 58 -2.79 -15.79 -3.26
CA ALA A 58 -2.81 -16.21 -4.65
C ALA A 58 -4.21 -16.71 -5.08
N ALA A 59 -4.95 -17.31 -4.16
CA ALA A 59 -6.33 -17.74 -4.35
C ALA A 59 -7.38 -16.61 -4.19
N GLY A 60 -6.93 -15.36 -4.00
CA GLY A 60 -7.80 -14.19 -3.91
C GLY A 60 -8.54 -14.05 -2.59
N ALA A 61 -7.92 -14.49 -1.49
CA ALA A 61 -8.48 -14.38 -0.15
C ALA A 61 -8.91 -12.96 0.21
N ASP A 62 -9.99 -12.86 1.00
CA ASP A 62 -10.37 -11.60 1.63
C ASP A 62 -9.41 -11.30 2.79
N LEU A 63 -8.58 -10.27 2.59
CA LEU A 63 -7.52 -9.86 3.50
C LEU A 63 -8.07 -9.19 4.76
N HIS A 64 -9.26 -8.59 4.63
CA HIS A 64 -9.94 -7.84 5.68
C HIS A 64 -11.03 -8.66 6.37
N ALA A 65 -11.06 -9.97 6.11
CA ALA A 65 -11.98 -10.91 6.75
C ALA A 65 -11.80 -10.88 8.27
N ARG A 66 -12.94 -10.86 8.97
CA ARG A 66 -13.01 -10.88 10.42
C ARG A 66 -13.89 -12.01 10.92
N ASP A 67 -13.53 -12.59 12.07
CA ASP A 67 -14.41 -13.52 12.77
C ASP A 67 -15.53 -12.81 13.53
N ALA A 68 -16.35 -13.57 14.26
CA ALA A 68 -17.48 -13.05 15.03
C ALA A 68 -17.07 -12.09 16.17
N ASP A 69 -15.83 -12.19 16.66
CA ASP A 69 -15.27 -11.35 17.72
C ASP A 69 -14.45 -10.17 17.14
N GLY A 70 -14.43 -10.03 15.82
CA GLY A 70 -13.74 -8.97 15.10
C GLY A 70 -12.25 -9.22 14.89
N TYR A 71 -11.74 -10.44 15.12
CA TYR A 71 -10.33 -10.75 14.91
C TYR A 71 -10.00 -10.79 13.42
N THR A 72 -8.88 -10.18 13.05
CA THR A 72 -8.28 -10.28 11.72
C THR A 72 -7.31 -11.45 11.63
N ALA A 73 -6.84 -11.78 10.42
CA ALA A 73 -5.80 -12.77 10.21
C ALA A 73 -4.51 -12.48 11.02
N LEU A 74 -4.09 -11.21 11.08
CA LEU A 74 -2.92 -10.78 11.86
C LEU A 74 -3.11 -11.05 13.35
N MET A 75 -4.29 -10.74 13.89
CA MET A 75 -4.62 -11.00 15.29
C MET A 75 -4.69 -12.50 15.60
N ALA A 76 -5.25 -13.30 14.70
CA ALA A 76 -5.29 -14.75 14.83
C ALA A 76 -3.87 -15.35 14.87
N ALA A 77 -2.97 -14.89 13.98
CA ALA A 77 -1.57 -15.28 13.97
C ALA A 77 -0.85 -14.89 15.27
N VAL A 78 -1.09 -13.67 15.79
CA VAL A 78 -0.54 -13.24 17.08
C VAL A 78 -1.01 -14.16 18.22
N ARG A 79 -2.33 -14.41 18.31
CA ARG A 79 -2.93 -15.27 19.34
C ARG A 79 -2.46 -16.72 19.25
N GLY A 80 -2.22 -17.21 18.04
CA GLY A 80 -1.65 -18.53 17.77
C GLY A 80 -0.14 -18.63 18.02
N ASN A 81 0.51 -17.55 18.46
CA ASN A 81 1.96 -17.46 18.61
C ASN A 81 2.71 -17.82 17.31
N ALA A 82 2.20 -17.36 16.16
CA ALA A 82 2.80 -17.60 14.87
C ALA A 82 4.22 -16.99 14.79
N PRO A 83 5.13 -17.58 14.00
CA PRO A 83 6.41 -16.98 13.68
C PRO A 83 6.25 -15.57 13.08
N THR A 84 7.23 -14.69 13.32
CA THR A 84 7.20 -13.33 12.76
C THR A 84 7.16 -13.32 11.23
N ALA A 85 7.73 -14.34 10.57
CA ALA A 85 7.62 -14.49 9.12
C ALA A 85 6.16 -14.60 8.63
N THR A 86 5.25 -15.13 9.45
CA THR A 86 3.82 -15.17 9.13
C THR A 86 3.20 -13.79 9.28
N LEU A 87 3.60 -13.03 10.31
CA LEU A 87 3.18 -11.64 10.49
C LEU A 87 3.67 -10.78 9.31
N ASP A 88 4.93 -10.94 8.90
CA ASP A 88 5.51 -10.27 7.72
C ASP A 88 4.67 -10.54 6.46
N ALA A 89 4.33 -11.80 6.20
CA ALA A 89 3.54 -12.19 5.04
C ALA A 89 2.14 -11.54 5.06
N LEU A 90 1.50 -11.48 6.24
CA LEU A 90 0.18 -10.86 6.41
C LEU A 90 0.24 -9.33 6.25
N LEU A 91 1.25 -8.68 6.84
CA LEU A 91 1.46 -7.24 6.73
C LEU A 91 1.81 -6.83 5.29
N ALA A 92 2.69 -7.58 4.63
CA ALA A 92 3.01 -7.35 3.22
C ALA A 92 1.77 -7.49 2.32
N ALA A 93 0.85 -8.38 2.70
CA ALA A 93 -0.43 -8.55 2.01
C ALA A 93 -1.47 -7.46 2.32
N GLY A 94 -1.16 -6.47 3.15
CA GLY A 94 -2.09 -5.37 3.48
C GLY A 94 -3.00 -5.65 4.68
N ALA A 95 -2.69 -6.64 5.53
CA ALA A 95 -3.43 -6.83 6.77
C ALA A 95 -3.35 -5.58 7.67
N GLY A 96 -4.50 -5.08 8.14
CA GLY A 96 -4.58 -3.88 8.97
C GLY A 96 -3.82 -4.05 10.29
N ILE A 97 -2.71 -3.32 10.43
CA ILE A 97 -1.83 -3.40 11.61
C ILE A 97 -2.50 -2.88 12.90
N ASP A 98 -3.32 -1.84 12.76
CA ASP A 98 -4.05 -1.17 13.85
C ASP A 98 -5.56 -1.42 13.82
N ASP A 99 -5.99 -2.46 13.09
CA ASP A 99 -7.35 -2.95 13.20
C ASP A 99 -7.65 -3.36 14.64
N VAL A 100 -8.94 -3.30 15.01
CA VAL A 100 -9.40 -3.60 16.36
C VAL A 100 -10.45 -4.70 16.37
N THR A 101 -10.39 -5.57 17.37
CA THR A 101 -11.44 -6.52 17.74
C THR A 101 -12.70 -5.80 18.27
N ALA A 102 -13.75 -6.55 18.58
CA ALA A 102 -14.98 -6.03 19.18
C ALA A 102 -14.76 -5.34 20.55
N ASN A 103 -13.73 -5.73 21.32
CA ASN A 103 -13.34 -5.07 22.57
C ASN A 103 -12.25 -4.00 22.39
N GLY A 104 -12.00 -3.54 21.16
CA GLY A 104 -11.05 -2.47 20.88
C GLY A 104 -9.58 -2.89 20.91
N SER A 105 -9.28 -4.19 21.00
CA SER A 105 -7.89 -4.68 21.08
C SER A 105 -7.22 -4.71 19.70
N THR A 106 -6.03 -4.12 19.58
CA THR A 106 -5.18 -4.24 18.40
C THR A 106 -4.31 -5.50 18.44
N ALA A 107 -3.67 -5.85 17.30
CA ALA A 107 -2.68 -6.92 17.28
C ALA A 107 -1.53 -6.70 18.28
N LEU A 108 -1.07 -5.44 18.45
CA LEU A 108 -0.02 -5.08 19.41
C LEU A 108 -0.48 -5.28 20.86
N MET A 109 -1.73 -4.94 21.18
CA MET A 109 -2.31 -5.20 22.50
C MET A 109 -2.41 -6.68 22.82
N LEU A 110 -2.85 -7.49 21.85
CA LEU A 110 -2.91 -8.96 21.99
C LEU A 110 -1.51 -9.55 22.21
N ALA A 111 -0.52 -9.10 21.44
CA ALA A 111 0.87 -9.52 21.59
C ALA A 111 1.44 -9.12 22.96
N ALA A 112 1.15 -7.92 23.43
CA ALA A 112 1.56 -7.45 24.75
C ALA A 112 0.93 -8.27 25.88
N ALA A 113 -0.37 -8.54 25.80
CA ALA A 113 -1.13 -9.24 26.85
C ALA A 113 -0.78 -10.74 26.96
N ALA A 114 -0.58 -11.43 25.83
CA ALA A 114 -0.46 -12.89 25.80
C ALA A 114 0.54 -13.45 24.78
N GLY A 115 1.15 -12.61 23.95
CA GLY A 115 2.13 -13.03 22.95
C GLY A 115 3.56 -13.06 23.46
N THR A 116 4.52 -13.05 22.52
CA THR A 116 5.96 -13.10 22.81
C THR A 116 6.64 -11.74 22.66
N PRO A 117 7.80 -11.53 23.31
CA PRO A 117 8.62 -10.34 23.08
C PRO A 117 8.96 -10.11 21.61
N ALA A 118 9.15 -11.21 20.85
CA ALA A 118 9.42 -11.17 19.42
C ALA A 118 8.24 -10.59 18.62
N GLN A 119 7.00 -11.00 18.91
CA GLN A 119 5.82 -10.44 18.26
C GLN A 119 5.60 -8.97 18.64
N VAL A 120 5.81 -8.60 19.90
CA VAL A 120 5.68 -7.20 20.36
C VAL A 120 6.67 -6.30 19.61
N ILE A 121 7.96 -6.66 19.58
CA ILE A 121 8.96 -5.82 18.89
C ILE A 121 8.70 -5.79 17.38
N HIS A 122 8.23 -6.90 16.81
CA HIS A 122 7.94 -6.99 15.39
C HIS A 122 6.80 -6.04 14.97
N LEU A 123 5.69 -6.04 15.70
CA LEU A 123 4.56 -5.14 15.42
C LEU A 123 4.95 -3.66 15.63
N LEU A 124 5.72 -3.34 16.67
CA LEU A 124 6.27 -1.99 16.84
C LEU A 124 7.14 -1.56 15.65
N ASN A 125 8.02 -2.44 15.20
CA ASN A 125 8.89 -2.17 14.06
C ASN A 125 8.11 -2.05 12.73
N ALA A 126 6.94 -2.69 12.64
CA ALA A 126 6.04 -2.55 11.49
C ALA A 126 5.18 -1.27 11.54
N GLY A 127 5.31 -0.45 12.59
CA GLY A 127 4.61 0.83 12.73
C GLY A 127 3.29 0.77 13.50
N ALA A 128 3.01 -0.32 14.22
CA ALA A 128 1.78 -0.44 15.03
C ALA A 128 1.69 0.70 16.06
N ASP A 129 0.49 1.28 16.19
CA ASP A 129 0.20 2.39 17.11
C ASP A 129 0.20 1.91 18.58
N PRO A 130 1.22 2.28 19.37
CA PRO A 130 1.34 1.86 20.76
C PRO A 130 0.43 2.66 21.72
N THR A 131 -0.21 3.73 21.21
CA THR A 131 -1.02 4.67 21.99
C THR A 131 -2.51 4.35 21.96
N ARG A 132 -2.95 3.44 21.08
CA ARG A 132 -4.32 2.93 21.08
C ARG A 132 -4.66 2.36 22.44
N VAL A 133 -5.93 2.47 22.81
CA VAL A 133 -6.50 1.91 24.05
C VAL A 133 -7.68 1.00 23.73
N ASP A 134 -7.80 -0.09 24.50
CA ASP A 134 -8.97 -0.96 24.48
C ASP A 134 -10.20 -0.27 25.11
N VAL A 135 -11.34 -0.97 25.17
CA VAL A 135 -12.58 -0.43 25.79
C VAL A 135 -12.45 -0.17 27.30
N GLU A 136 -11.45 -0.75 27.96
CA GLU A 136 -11.11 -0.47 29.36
C GLU A 136 -10.11 0.70 29.51
N GLY A 137 -9.70 1.32 28.41
CA GLY A 137 -8.77 2.45 28.41
C GLY A 137 -7.30 2.04 28.52
N ARG A 138 -6.96 0.77 28.30
CA ARG A 138 -5.60 0.24 28.45
C ARG A 138 -4.90 0.17 27.10
N HIS A 139 -3.68 0.70 27.05
CA HIS A 139 -2.81 0.54 25.89
C HIS A 139 -1.87 -0.66 26.03
N ALA A 140 -1.15 -1.00 24.97
CA ALA A 140 -0.32 -2.20 24.92
C ALA A 140 0.71 -2.28 26.07
N ALA A 141 1.33 -1.19 26.48
CA ALA A 141 2.31 -1.21 27.57
C ALA A 141 1.67 -1.53 28.94
N GLU A 142 0.43 -1.14 29.19
CA GLU A 142 -0.30 -1.49 30.41
C GLU A 142 -0.63 -2.99 30.44
N LEU A 143 -1.12 -3.52 29.32
CA LEU A 143 -1.42 -4.93 29.16
C LEU A 143 -0.17 -5.81 29.32
N ALA A 144 0.97 -5.35 28.78
CA ALA A 144 2.26 -6.03 28.91
C ALA A 144 2.70 -6.23 30.36
N ARG A 145 2.21 -5.44 31.32
CA ARG A 145 2.57 -5.61 32.74
C ARG A 145 2.09 -6.96 33.30
N GLN A 146 1.02 -7.51 32.73
CA GLN A 146 0.42 -8.77 33.14
C GLN A 146 1.11 -9.97 32.47
N ASN A 147 1.83 -9.76 31.37
CA ASN A 147 2.62 -10.76 30.68
C ASN A 147 4.07 -10.76 31.20
N ALA A 148 4.41 -11.73 32.06
CA ALA A 148 5.73 -11.81 32.68
C ALA A 148 6.87 -11.86 31.64
N THR A 149 6.71 -12.64 30.57
CA THR A 149 7.72 -12.81 29.51
C THR A 149 8.01 -11.51 28.79
N VAL A 150 6.97 -10.75 28.43
CA VAL A 150 7.14 -9.42 27.80
C VAL A 150 7.73 -8.44 28.82
N ARG A 151 7.11 -8.33 30.00
CA ARG A 151 7.49 -7.37 31.06
C ARG A 151 8.96 -7.46 31.48
N THR A 152 9.52 -8.66 31.57
CA THR A 152 10.92 -8.86 32.01
C THR A 152 11.92 -8.84 30.86
N SER A 153 11.47 -8.75 29.61
CA SER A 153 12.34 -8.69 28.44
C SER A 153 12.74 -7.25 28.10
N GLY A 154 13.78 -7.10 27.27
CA GLY A 154 14.23 -5.79 26.78
C GLY A 154 13.22 -5.05 25.90
N VAL A 155 12.11 -5.69 25.49
CA VAL A 155 11.06 -5.02 24.68
C VAL A 155 10.17 -4.12 25.54
N PHE A 156 9.98 -4.43 26.83
CA PHE A 156 9.01 -3.72 27.64
C PHE A 156 9.34 -2.22 27.81
N PRO A 157 10.60 -1.81 28.10
CA PRO A 157 10.97 -0.40 28.11
C PRO A 157 10.72 0.30 26.77
N ARG A 158 10.98 -0.38 25.65
CA ARG A 158 10.73 0.16 24.30
C ARG A 158 9.24 0.37 24.04
N LEU A 159 8.39 -0.56 24.50
CA LEU A 159 6.95 -0.44 24.37
C LEU A 159 6.39 0.71 25.22
N VAL A 160 6.92 0.91 26.42
CA VAL A 160 6.58 2.06 27.28
C VAL A 160 6.99 3.36 26.61
N GLU A 161 8.25 3.47 26.16
CA GLU A 161 8.76 4.65 25.46
C GLU A 161 7.95 4.95 24.19
N ALA A 162 7.64 3.92 23.39
CA ALA A 162 6.85 4.08 22.17
C ALA A 162 5.45 4.64 22.46
N ALA A 163 4.82 4.25 23.58
CA ALA A 163 3.53 4.78 24.01
C ALA A 163 3.60 6.24 24.52
N GLU A 164 4.79 6.72 24.90
CA GLU A 164 5.02 8.09 25.40
C GLU A 164 5.48 9.04 24.28
N ARG A 165 6.04 8.52 23.19
CA ARG A 165 6.43 9.31 22.02
C ARG A 165 5.19 9.81 21.27
N PRO A 166 5.27 10.97 20.59
CA PRO A 166 4.17 11.45 19.77
C PRO A 166 4.00 10.56 18.54
N PHE A 167 3.15 9.54 18.67
CA PHE A 167 2.50 8.91 17.52
C PHE A 167 1.65 9.99 16.84
N ARG A 168 1.94 10.33 15.58
CA ARG A 168 1.27 11.43 14.91
C ARG A 168 -0.10 10.95 14.44
N ALA A 169 -1.08 11.08 15.33
CA ALA A 169 -2.46 10.75 15.08
C ALA A 169 -2.96 11.37 13.76
N GLY A 170 -3.71 10.59 12.98
CA GLY A 170 -4.23 10.99 11.67
C GLY A 170 -3.24 10.86 10.52
N TRP A 171 -2.07 10.26 10.71
CA TRP A 171 -1.26 9.68 9.62
C TRP A 171 -1.44 8.17 9.59
N PRO A 172 -1.30 7.51 8.41
CA PRO A 172 -1.43 6.07 8.32
C PRO A 172 -0.23 5.36 8.97
N SER A 173 -0.36 4.05 9.12
CA SER A 173 0.66 3.11 9.59
C SER A 173 0.54 1.82 8.77
N GLY A 174 1.63 1.05 8.69
CA GLY A 174 1.65 -0.25 8.01
C GLY A 174 1.65 -0.21 6.49
N TYR A 175 1.91 0.95 5.89
CA TYR A 175 2.16 1.05 4.45
C TYR A 175 3.50 0.39 4.11
N VAL A 176 3.66 -0.14 2.91
CA VAL A 176 4.96 -0.63 2.43
C VAL A 176 5.75 0.48 1.74
N VAL A 177 7.08 0.37 1.78
CA VAL A 177 7.95 1.20 0.95
C VAL A 177 7.65 0.87 -0.53
N PRO A 178 7.53 1.88 -1.42
CA PRO A 178 7.10 1.69 -2.81
C PRO A 178 8.12 0.94 -3.70
N VAL A 179 9.28 0.55 -3.17
CA VAL A 179 10.26 -0.30 -3.85
C VAL A 179 10.68 -1.40 -2.90
N THR A 180 10.62 -2.66 -3.35
CA THR A 180 10.96 -3.83 -2.55
C THR A 180 12.36 -3.72 -1.94
N GLY A 181 12.44 -3.76 -0.62
CA GLY A 181 13.71 -3.73 0.13
C GLY A 181 14.40 -2.37 0.22
N ALA A 182 13.85 -1.32 -0.42
CA ALA A 182 14.38 0.02 -0.30
C ALA A 182 14.11 0.59 1.11
N THR A 183 15.01 1.46 1.55
CA THR A 183 14.75 2.38 2.67
C THR A 183 14.27 3.73 2.12
N ILE A 184 13.74 4.57 3.00
CA ILE A 184 13.68 6.01 2.79
C ILE A 184 15.12 6.52 2.58
N SER A 185 15.26 7.52 1.70
CA SER A 185 16.56 8.12 1.41
C SER A 185 17.25 8.65 2.66
N SER A 186 18.56 8.42 2.75
CA SER A 186 19.44 9.01 3.76
C SER A 186 19.74 10.50 3.53
N ARG A 187 19.42 11.03 2.34
CA ARG A 187 19.73 12.42 1.97
C ARG A 187 18.56 13.36 2.23
N ARG A 188 18.80 14.43 2.98
CA ARG A 188 17.81 15.49 3.27
C ARG A 188 17.19 16.10 2.00
N SER A 189 17.96 16.24 0.92
CA SER A 189 17.49 16.79 -0.35
C SER A 189 16.45 15.92 -1.07
N HIS A 190 16.28 14.66 -0.65
CA HIS A 190 15.34 13.70 -1.23
C HIS A 190 14.06 13.56 -0.39
N LEU A 191 13.98 14.27 0.74
CA LEU A 191 12.83 14.25 1.64
C LEU A 191 11.80 15.32 1.26
N PRO A 192 10.54 15.16 1.69
CA PRO A 192 9.53 16.22 1.62
C PRO A 192 10.03 17.53 2.24
N GLY A 193 9.61 18.67 1.70
CA GLY A 193 10.02 20.00 2.15
C GLY A 193 11.38 20.47 1.64
N ALA A 194 12.20 19.61 1.03
CA ALA A 194 13.50 20.01 0.50
C ALA A 194 13.39 21.08 -0.61
N PRO A 195 14.20 22.15 -0.60
CA PRO A 195 14.16 23.20 -1.61
C PRO A 195 14.52 22.68 -3.02
N ARG A 196 13.78 23.15 -4.03
CA ARG A 196 14.03 22.89 -5.46
C ARG A 196 14.32 24.21 -6.17
N ALA A 197 15.56 24.69 -6.02
CA ALA A 197 16.00 26.00 -6.51
C ALA A 197 15.72 26.22 -8.01
N TYR A 198 15.85 25.19 -8.83
CA TYR A 198 15.65 25.28 -10.28
C TYR A 198 14.21 25.62 -10.69
N ARG A 199 13.21 25.38 -9.83
CA ARG A 199 11.78 25.65 -10.08
C ARG A 199 11.12 26.51 -9.01
N ASN A 200 11.93 27.15 -8.17
CA ASN A 200 11.52 27.99 -7.05
C ASN A 200 10.36 27.40 -6.23
N GLY A 201 10.58 26.24 -5.61
CA GLY A 201 9.57 25.61 -4.74
C GLY A 201 10.19 24.55 -3.85
N TYR A 202 9.37 23.64 -3.34
CA TYR A 202 9.81 22.55 -2.48
C TYR A 202 9.37 21.19 -3.02
N HIS A 203 9.95 20.15 -2.43
CA HIS A 203 9.69 18.77 -2.73
C HIS A 203 8.46 18.25 -1.97
N GLU A 204 7.50 17.61 -2.65
CA GLU A 204 6.22 17.19 -2.03
C GLU A 204 6.15 15.69 -1.70
N GLY A 205 7.29 15.00 -1.75
CA GLY A 205 7.37 13.55 -1.58
C GLY A 205 8.76 13.03 -1.25
N PHE A 206 8.93 11.72 -1.38
CA PHE A 206 10.20 11.02 -1.19
C PHE A 206 10.78 10.62 -2.53
N ASP A 207 12.06 10.92 -2.74
CA ASP A 207 12.82 10.42 -3.89
C ASP A 207 13.67 9.22 -3.48
N PHE A 208 13.68 8.21 -4.35
CA PHE A 208 14.44 6.98 -4.17
C PHE A 208 15.54 6.91 -5.23
N TYR A 209 16.69 7.54 -4.96
CA TYR A 209 17.83 7.49 -5.89
C TYR A 209 18.78 6.33 -5.58
N ASN A 210 19.40 5.82 -6.64
CA ASN A 210 20.48 4.85 -6.55
C ASN A 210 21.59 5.34 -5.60
N GLY A 211 22.05 4.46 -4.71
CA GLY A 211 23.09 4.78 -3.72
C GLY A 211 22.65 5.65 -2.54
N THR A 212 21.35 5.98 -2.43
CA THR A 212 20.78 6.72 -1.27
C THR A 212 19.75 5.92 -0.49
N VAL A 213 19.33 4.79 -1.06
CA VAL A 213 18.42 3.81 -0.46
C VAL A 213 19.12 2.46 -0.41
N SER A 214 18.59 1.50 0.34
CA SER A 214 19.24 0.19 0.55
C SER A 214 19.26 -0.78 -0.64
N VAL A 215 18.75 -0.39 -1.80
CA VAL A 215 18.73 -1.21 -3.02
C VAL A 215 19.16 -0.38 -4.23
N ASP A 216 19.58 -1.08 -5.28
CA ASP A 216 19.87 -0.43 -6.55
C ASP A 216 18.58 0.05 -7.22
N ILE A 217 18.59 1.28 -7.71
CA ILE A 217 17.47 1.87 -8.44
C ILE A 217 17.91 2.11 -9.88
N GLY A 218 17.21 1.47 -10.82
CA GLY A 218 17.42 1.66 -12.25
C GLY A 218 16.12 1.99 -12.98
N TYR A 219 16.27 2.42 -14.23
CA TYR A 219 15.14 2.60 -15.14
C TYR A 219 14.41 1.27 -15.32
N GLY A 220 13.08 1.27 -15.17
CA GLY A 220 12.24 0.08 -15.23
C GLY A 220 12.05 -0.67 -13.91
N THR A 221 12.67 -0.24 -12.80
CA THR A 221 12.46 -0.88 -11.49
C THR A 221 10.97 -0.87 -11.12
N PRO A 222 10.37 -1.99 -10.69
CA PRO A 222 8.96 -2.01 -10.31
C PRO A 222 8.66 -1.08 -9.12
N ILE A 223 7.55 -0.36 -9.21
CA ILE A 223 7.03 0.51 -8.15
C ILE A 223 5.72 -0.10 -7.64
N LEU A 224 5.61 -0.20 -6.32
CA LEU A 224 4.51 -0.86 -5.63
C LEU A 224 3.47 0.13 -5.09
N ALA A 225 2.21 -0.29 -5.11
CA ALA A 225 1.17 0.32 -4.30
C ALA A 225 1.57 0.23 -2.81
N VAL A 226 1.62 1.36 -2.11
CA VAL A 226 2.07 1.40 -0.71
C VAL A 226 1.01 0.85 0.24
N ALA A 227 -0.25 0.81 -0.21
CA ALA A 227 -1.39 0.30 0.53
C ALA A 227 -2.54 -0.03 -0.42
N ASP A 228 -3.52 -0.79 0.09
CA ASP A 228 -4.79 -1.05 -0.61
C ASP A 228 -5.48 0.26 -1.00
N GLY A 229 -6.08 0.29 -2.19
CA GLY A 229 -6.78 1.49 -2.63
C GLY A 229 -7.46 1.35 -3.97
N VAL A 230 -7.90 2.49 -4.49
CA VAL A 230 -8.52 2.62 -5.81
C VAL A 230 -7.73 3.64 -6.61
N VAL A 231 -7.34 3.27 -7.82
CA VAL A 231 -6.67 4.18 -8.75
C VAL A 231 -7.63 5.33 -9.10
N VAL A 232 -7.19 6.58 -8.90
CA VAL A 232 -7.96 7.79 -9.20
C VAL A 232 -7.35 8.61 -10.34
N ARG A 233 -6.10 8.32 -10.73
CA ARG A 233 -5.44 8.84 -11.93
C ARG A 233 -4.44 7.79 -12.44
N ALA A 234 -4.33 7.64 -13.75
CA ALA A 234 -3.33 6.79 -14.39
C ALA A 234 -3.03 7.33 -15.79
N ASP A 235 -1.82 7.87 -15.97
CA ASP A 235 -1.42 8.57 -17.18
C ASP A 235 -0.84 7.61 -18.24
N HIS A 236 -1.69 6.71 -18.75
CA HIS A 236 -1.31 5.74 -19.80
C HIS A 236 -0.85 6.41 -21.10
N ASP A 237 -1.50 7.52 -21.47
CA ASP A 237 -1.24 8.26 -22.70
C ASP A 237 -0.32 9.49 -22.49
N TYR A 238 0.51 9.47 -21.44
CA TYR A 238 1.44 10.57 -21.16
C TYR A 238 2.41 10.80 -22.32
N VAL A 239 2.54 12.08 -22.70
CA VAL A 239 3.50 12.56 -23.70
C VAL A 239 4.55 13.42 -23.01
N GLU A 240 5.81 13.10 -23.27
CA GLU A 240 6.94 13.82 -22.66
C GLU A 240 7.08 15.25 -23.21
N ASN A 241 7.55 16.15 -22.37
CA ASN A 241 7.92 17.49 -22.79
C ASN A 241 9.18 17.42 -23.67
N ASP A 242 9.18 18.15 -24.78
CA ASP A 242 10.45 18.45 -25.44
C ASP A 242 11.24 19.50 -24.65
N GLN A 243 12.50 19.71 -25.03
CA GLN A 243 13.38 20.68 -24.37
C GLN A 243 12.77 22.10 -24.30
N ALA A 244 12.10 22.55 -25.36
CA ALA A 244 11.52 23.90 -25.40
C ALA A 244 10.31 24.04 -24.47
N ALA A 245 9.46 23.01 -24.41
CA ALA A 245 8.34 22.95 -23.47
C ALA A 245 8.82 22.87 -22.02
N TYR A 246 9.88 22.11 -21.75
CA TYR A 246 10.50 22.05 -20.42
C TYR A 246 11.07 23.41 -20.00
N ASP A 247 11.87 24.05 -20.86
CA ASP A 247 12.45 25.37 -20.56
C ASP A 247 11.36 26.43 -20.29
N ALA A 248 10.23 26.36 -21.01
CA ALA A 248 9.09 27.23 -20.76
C ALA A 248 8.45 27.01 -19.38
N LEU A 249 8.32 25.74 -18.94
CA LEU A 249 7.83 25.41 -17.59
C LEU A 249 8.76 25.97 -16.51
N ILE A 250 10.07 25.82 -16.67
CA ILE A 250 11.06 26.33 -15.71
C ILE A 250 11.04 27.86 -15.66
N ALA A 251 10.94 28.50 -16.82
CA ALA A 251 10.81 29.95 -16.91
C ALA A 251 9.53 30.46 -16.26
N GLU A 252 8.43 29.70 -16.34
CA GLU A 252 7.18 30.01 -15.65
C GLU A 252 7.28 29.82 -14.13
N ALA A 253 7.83 28.69 -13.69
CA ALA A 253 8.07 28.40 -12.27
C ALA A 253 8.90 29.50 -11.59
N SER A 254 9.91 30.00 -12.31
CA SER A 254 10.83 31.03 -11.81
C SER A 254 10.22 32.43 -11.65
N ARG A 255 8.96 32.66 -12.07
CA ARG A 255 8.28 33.97 -11.93
C ARG A 255 7.64 34.17 -10.56
N GLY A 256 7.24 33.09 -9.90
CA GLY A 256 6.55 33.11 -8.61
C GLY A 256 7.53 33.05 -7.43
N LEU A 257 6.98 32.97 -6.21
CA LEU A 257 7.74 32.59 -5.01
C LEU A 257 7.71 31.07 -4.76
N ASP A 258 6.76 30.38 -5.38
CA ASP A 258 6.56 28.94 -5.32
C ASP A 258 6.29 28.41 -6.74
N THR A 259 6.58 27.13 -7.00
CA THR A 259 6.23 26.46 -8.25
C THR A 259 4.70 26.43 -8.40
N PRO A 260 4.11 26.99 -9.47
CA PRO A 260 2.66 26.90 -9.69
C PRO A 260 2.18 25.43 -9.73
N PRO A 261 1.02 25.09 -9.15
CA PRO A 261 0.58 23.69 -9.05
C PRO A 261 0.42 22.97 -10.40
N ASP A 262 -0.02 23.67 -11.43
CA ASP A 262 -0.16 23.16 -12.80
C ASP A 262 1.19 22.92 -13.48
N VAL A 263 2.15 23.82 -13.24
CA VAL A 263 3.55 23.64 -13.66
C VAL A 263 4.16 22.43 -12.95
N LEU A 264 3.94 22.31 -11.64
CA LEU A 264 4.46 21.18 -10.86
C LEU A 264 3.85 19.85 -11.30
N ASP A 265 2.55 19.79 -11.59
CA ASP A 265 1.92 18.58 -12.12
C ASP A 265 2.54 18.13 -13.45
N ARG A 266 2.89 19.08 -14.34
CA ARG A 266 3.60 18.77 -15.58
C ARG A 266 5.04 18.31 -15.33
N LEU A 267 5.73 18.88 -14.36
CA LEU A 267 7.10 18.50 -13.98
C LEU A 267 7.16 17.15 -13.25
N ARG A 268 6.05 16.66 -12.66
CA ARG A 268 5.95 15.28 -12.14
C ARG A 268 5.96 14.21 -13.23
N GLY A 269 5.74 14.61 -14.49
CA GLY A 269 5.72 13.70 -15.62
C GLY A 269 4.56 12.71 -15.58
N ARG A 270 4.84 11.46 -15.94
CA ARG A 270 3.86 10.37 -15.97
C ARG A 270 3.52 9.93 -14.55
N GLN A 271 2.23 9.88 -14.22
CA GLN A 271 1.77 9.61 -12.87
C GLN A 271 0.72 8.49 -12.74
N VAL A 272 0.67 7.92 -11.54
CA VAL A 272 -0.47 7.13 -11.04
C VAL A 272 -0.84 7.65 -9.66
N TRP A 273 -2.13 7.85 -9.39
CA TRP A 273 -2.60 8.25 -8.07
C TRP A 273 -3.54 7.18 -7.52
N VAL A 274 -3.34 6.80 -6.26
CA VAL A 274 -4.15 5.80 -5.57
C VAL A 274 -4.77 6.44 -4.33
N ARG A 275 -6.09 6.33 -4.21
CA ARG A 275 -6.84 6.75 -3.03
C ARG A 275 -7.04 5.56 -2.08
N HIS A 276 -6.69 5.76 -0.82
CA HIS A 276 -6.69 4.74 0.23
C HIS A 276 -7.82 4.98 1.24
N ALA A 277 -7.91 4.08 2.22
CA ALA A 277 -8.76 4.27 3.40
C ALA A 277 -8.45 5.61 4.10
N GLY A 278 -9.41 6.21 4.80
CA GLY A 278 -9.25 7.53 5.42
C GLY A 278 -9.15 8.70 4.44
N GLY A 279 -9.27 8.44 3.12
CA GLY A 279 -9.21 9.46 2.08
C GLY A 279 -7.79 9.92 1.72
N PHE A 280 -6.76 9.24 2.23
CA PHE A 280 -5.38 9.52 1.81
C PHE A 280 -5.20 9.25 0.33
N VAL A 281 -4.31 10.00 -0.32
CA VAL A 281 -3.94 9.77 -1.71
C VAL A 281 -2.43 9.63 -1.81
N THR A 282 -1.95 8.53 -2.40
CA THR A 282 -0.56 8.47 -2.85
C THR A 282 -0.45 8.87 -4.30
N ARG A 283 0.63 9.59 -4.62
CA ARG A 283 0.98 9.97 -5.99
C ARG A 283 2.34 9.40 -6.32
N TYR A 284 2.38 8.64 -7.41
CA TYR A 284 3.60 8.06 -7.97
C TYR A 284 3.93 8.86 -9.22
N ALA A 285 5.14 9.41 -9.29
CA ALA A 285 5.58 10.30 -10.36
C ALA A 285 6.88 9.83 -10.99
N HIS A 286 7.30 10.52 -12.05
CA HIS A 286 8.47 10.21 -12.87
C HIS A 286 8.45 8.78 -13.44
N LEU A 287 7.27 8.23 -13.73
CA LEU A 287 7.12 6.84 -14.16
C LEU A 287 7.63 6.62 -15.60
N ALA A 288 8.32 5.51 -15.83
CA ALA A 288 8.66 5.01 -17.17
C ALA A 288 7.46 4.36 -17.86
N ALA A 289 6.62 3.67 -17.09
CA ALA A 289 5.37 3.08 -17.56
C ALA A 289 4.36 2.99 -16.41
N VAL A 290 3.08 3.05 -16.76
CA VAL A 290 1.97 2.68 -15.86
C VAL A 290 1.65 1.21 -16.07
N ALA A 291 1.40 0.46 -15.00
CA ALA A 291 0.99 -0.94 -15.11
C ALA A 291 -0.35 -1.05 -15.85
N GLU A 292 -0.49 -2.00 -16.78
CA GLU A 292 -1.69 -2.15 -17.63
C GLU A 292 -2.99 -2.27 -16.80
N GLY A 293 -2.94 -2.95 -15.66
CA GLY A 293 -4.08 -3.10 -14.75
C GLY A 293 -4.44 -1.83 -13.96
N ALA A 294 -3.52 -0.86 -13.83
CA ALA A 294 -3.73 0.35 -13.07
C ALA A 294 -4.55 1.37 -13.89
N THR A 295 -5.86 1.19 -13.93
CA THR A 295 -6.81 2.06 -14.63
C THR A 295 -7.72 2.78 -13.63
N VAL A 296 -8.20 3.98 -13.95
CA VAL A 296 -9.07 4.74 -13.03
C VAL A 296 -10.29 3.90 -12.63
N GLY A 297 -10.50 3.76 -11.32
CA GLY A 297 -11.56 2.94 -10.73
C GLY A 297 -11.16 1.50 -10.42
N SER A 298 -10.01 1.01 -10.91
CA SER A 298 -9.47 -0.30 -10.53
C SER A 298 -9.02 -0.32 -9.07
N ALA A 299 -9.26 -1.45 -8.40
CA ALA A 299 -8.70 -1.71 -7.08
C ALA A 299 -7.25 -2.16 -7.22
N VAL A 300 -6.39 -1.70 -6.31
CA VAL A 300 -5.01 -2.15 -6.15
C VAL A 300 -4.82 -2.63 -4.72
N ARG A 301 -4.03 -3.69 -4.56
CA ARG A 301 -3.61 -4.19 -3.26
C ARG A 301 -2.25 -3.65 -2.88
N GLN A 302 -1.99 -3.53 -1.59
CA GLN A 302 -0.65 -3.26 -1.08
C GLN A 302 0.36 -4.23 -1.69
N GLY A 303 1.45 -3.71 -2.24
CA GLY A 303 2.48 -4.51 -2.91
C GLY A 303 2.21 -4.84 -4.38
N ASP A 304 1.03 -4.51 -4.94
CA ASP A 304 0.81 -4.64 -6.39
C ASP A 304 1.71 -3.67 -7.16
N VAL A 305 2.24 -4.10 -8.30
CA VAL A 305 3.01 -3.22 -9.19
C VAL A 305 2.06 -2.23 -9.86
N ILE A 306 2.27 -0.93 -9.61
CA ILE A 306 1.47 0.16 -10.20
C ILE A 306 2.13 0.82 -11.41
N GLY A 307 3.43 0.60 -11.58
CA GLY A 307 4.23 1.15 -12.66
C GLY A 307 5.70 0.82 -12.49
N THR A 308 6.53 1.47 -13.30
CA THR A 308 7.99 1.30 -13.24
C THR A 308 8.70 2.64 -13.16
N THR A 309 9.85 2.64 -12.49
CA THR A 309 10.72 3.79 -12.33
C THR A 309 11.17 4.33 -13.69
N GLY A 310 11.06 5.63 -13.88
CA GLY A 310 11.68 6.35 -14.99
C GLY A 310 12.22 7.69 -14.51
N ASN A 311 12.24 8.64 -15.43
CA ASN A 311 12.64 10.03 -15.23
C ASN A 311 11.65 10.98 -15.94
N SER A 312 10.41 10.56 -16.20
CA SER A 312 9.49 11.37 -17.01
C SER A 312 9.21 12.73 -16.37
N GLY A 313 9.05 13.78 -17.16
CA GLY A 313 8.86 15.14 -16.68
C GLY A 313 10.12 15.85 -16.17
N THR A 314 11.29 15.18 -16.15
CA THR A 314 12.57 15.81 -15.80
C THR A 314 13.31 16.37 -17.02
N ILE A 315 14.42 17.06 -16.78
CA ILE A 315 15.28 17.58 -17.85
C ILE A 315 15.95 16.45 -18.65
N GLU A 316 16.34 15.36 -17.99
CA GLU A 316 16.96 14.19 -18.63
C GLU A 316 16.00 13.54 -19.63
N ALA A 317 14.72 13.39 -19.26
CA ALA A 317 13.69 12.89 -20.17
C ALA A 317 13.43 13.86 -21.34
N ALA A 318 13.42 15.17 -21.11
CA ALA A 318 13.27 16.17 -22.17
C ALA A 318 14.45 16.16 -23.16
N GLN A 319 15.64 15.74 -22.71
CA GLN A 319 16.83 15.50 -23.53
C GLN A 319 16.82 14.13 -24.23
N GLY A 320 15.82 13.29 -23.93
CA GLY A 320 15.67 11.95 -24.50
C GLY A 320 16.60 10.91 -23.88
N THR A 321 17.14 11.15 -22.69
CA THR A 321 17.96 10.17 -21.96
C THR A 321 17.15 9.44 -20.89
N HIS A 322 17.68 8.32 -20.41
CA HIS A 322 17.15 7.55 -19.28
C HIS A 322 18.00 7.75 -18.02
N ASP A 323 18.75 8.85 -17.97
CA ASP A 323 19.66 9.14 -16.86
C ASP A 323 18.85 9.57 -15.61
N ASP A 324 19.47 9.36 -14.45
CA ASP A 324 18.93 9.65 -13.12
C ASP A 324 17.46 9.22 -12.87
N PRO A 325 17.10 7.97 -13.19
CA PRO A 325 15.76 7.47 -12.92
C PRO A 325 15.53 7.33 -11.41
N HIS A 326 14.37 7.76 -10.93
CA HIS A 326 14.02 7.72 -9.52
C HIS A 326 12.50 7.63 -9.33
N PRO A 327 12.01 6.69 -8.50
CA PRO A 327 10.66 6.79 -7.98
C PRO A 327 10.52 8.07 -7.16
N HIS A 328 9.44 8.78 -7.41
CA HIS A 328 8.97 9.86 -6.56
C HIS A 328 7.58 9.50 -6.02
N VAL A 329 7.45 9.45 -4.69
CA VAL A 329 6.19 9.05 -4.04
C VAL A 329 5.78 10.05 -2.97
N GLU A 330 4.55 10.54 -3.11
CA GLU A 330 3.92 11.47 -2.20
C GLU A 330 2.79 10.78 -1.43
N VAL A 331 2.52 11.19 -0.19
CA VAL A 331 1.37 10.74 0.62
C VAL A 331 0.59 11.95 1.09
N TRP A 332 -0.65 12.11 0.65
CA TRP A 332 -1.49 13.28 0.90
C TRP A 332 -2.66 12.96 1.80
N ARG A 333 -2.96 13.89 2.70
CA ARG A 333 -4.21 13.94 3.44
C ARG A 333 -5.35 14.52 2.60
N PRO A 334 -6.61 14.23 2.97
CA PRO A 334 -7.77 14.86 2.35
C PRO A 334 -7.80 16.38 2.45
N ASP A 335 -7.11 16.95 3.46
CA ASP A 335 -7.02 18.40 3.68
C ASP A 335 -6.01 19.12 2.77
N GLY A 336 -5.30 18.38 1.91
CA GLY A 336 -4.30 18.93 1.00
C GLY A 336 -2.91 19.05 1.60
N THR A 337 -2.63 18.44 2.76
CA THR A 337 -1.28 18.39 3.34
C THR A 337 -0.57 17.10 2.94
N PHE A 338 0.64 17.20 2.37
CA PHE A 338 1.49 16.03 2.12
C PHE A 338 2.33 15.66 3.35
N LEU A 339 2.75 14.40 3.41
CA LEU A 339 3.54 13.82 4.50
C LEU A 339 4.89 14.54 4.59
N GLY A 340 5.19 15.07 5.78
CA GLY A 340 6.43 15.82 6.03
C GLY A 340 6.36 17.31 5.70
N SER A 341 5.22 17.81 5.21
CA SER A 341 5.03 19.24 4.97
C SER A 341 5.28 20.07 6.24
N GLY A 342 6.23 21.01 6.15
CA GLY A 342 6.59 21.91 7.26
C GLY A 342 7.33 21.24 8.42
N MET A 343 7.91 20.05 8.21
CA MET A 343 8.65 19.31 9.23
C MET A 343 10.16 19.36 8.96
N GLU A 344 10.95 19.28 10.03
CA GLU A 344 12.40 19.09 9.90
C GLU A 344 12.73 17.64 9.48
N PRO A 345 13.87 17.37 8.81
CA PRO A 345 14.25 16.04 8.34
C PRO A 345 14.13 14.92 9.38
N GLU A 346 14.55 15.17 10.62
CA GLU A 346 14.50 14.22 11.73
C GLU A 346 13.06 13.83 12.09
N GLU A 347 12.13 14.78 12.00
CA GLU A 347 10.70 14.53 12.21
C GLU A 347 10.09 13.77 11.03
N ILE A 348 10.56 14.04 9.80
CA ILE A 348 10.13 13.36 8.59
C ILE A 348 10.54 11.88 8.65
N TRP A 349 11.77 11.56 8.99
CA TRP A 349 12.19 10.16 9.17
C TRP A 349 11.38 9.49 10.29
N ALA A 350 11.16 10.17 11.43
CA ALA A 350 10.34 9.61 12.50
C ALA A 350 8.89 9.31 12.04
N LEU A 351 8.29 10.20 11.24
CA LEU A 351 6.96 9.98 10.66
C LEU A 351 7.00 8.88 9.59
N ALA A 352 8.04 8.82 8.77
CA ALA A 352 8.20 7.77 7.78
C ALA A 352 8.34 6.39 8.42
N ALA A 353 9.00 6.28 9.58
CA ALA A 353 9.03 5.05 10.37
C ALA A 353 7.65 4.63 10.90
N GLN A 354 6.79 5.58 11.23
CA GLN A 354 5.40 5.27 11.59
C GLN A 354 4.63 4.75 10.38
N VAL A 355 4.74 5.44 9.24
CA VAL A 355 3.96 5.10 8.04
C VAL A 355 4.44 3.80 7.39
N PHE A 356 5.76 3.66 7.20
CA PHE A 356 6.37 2.57 6.43
C PHE A 356 7.06 1.49 7.27
N GLY A 357 7.03 1.63 8.60
CA GLY A 357 7.78 0.78 9.53
C GLY A 357 9.23 1.25 9.73
N THR A 358 9.81 0.89 10.88
CA THR A 358 11.18 1.28 11.25
C THR A 358 12.24 0.65 10.36
N ALA A 359 11.95 -0.49 9.73
CA ALA A 359 12.83 -1.13 8.77
C ALA A 359 13.01 -0.29 7.48
N ALA A 360 12.10 0.64 7.22
CA ALA A 360 12.22 1.59 6.12
C ALA A 360 13.24 2.70 6.40
N LEU A 361 13.76 2.85 7.63
CA LEU A 361 14.73 3.89 7.92
C LEU A 361 16.11 3.53 7.35
N PRO A 362 16.85 4.51 6.81
CA PRO A 362 18.21 4.28 6.38
C PRO A 362 19.10 3.98 7.61
N PRO A 363 20.11 3.11 7.48
CA PRO A 363 21.00 2.74 8.59
C PRO A 363 21.82 3.94 9.09
N TYR A 364 22.10 4.90 8.20
CA TYR A 364 22.75 6.18 8.47
C TYR A 364 22.07 7.25 7.62
N HIS A 365 21.92 8.46 8.15
CA HIS A 365 21.40 9.62 7.43
C HIS A 365 22.27 10.85 7.70
N ASP A 366 22.44 11.67 6.66
CA ASP A 366 23.33 12.85 6.64
C ASP A 366 22.73 14.08 7.35
#